data_AF-A0A835LSQ7-F1
#
_entry.id   AF-A0A835LSQ7-F1
#
_cell.length_a   1.000
_cell.length_b   1.000
_cell.length_c   1.000
_cell.angle_alpha   90.00
_cell.angle_beta   90.00
_cell.angle_gamma   90.00
#
_symmetry.space_group_name_H-M   'P 1'
#
loop_
_entity.id
_entity.type
_entity.pdbx_description
1 polymer ?
#
loop_
_entity_poly.entity_id
_entity_poly.type
_entity_poly.pdbx_seq_one_letter_code
_entity_poly.pdbx_strand_id
1 'polypeptide(L)'
;MPQNSVSIAGAMIAFMRIFGCATDSLKKILVRGEFDDYPDDRKMHCTARMAEMLNDYSKEIQSKSDNLNSKDMFLMEEIRVLEESKSIGLPNFLPRAAFILILQRKLKDVSNTPIDFVQRVWNYVEEVVVRVIIFHSEGYPQLQNASRRAAHNLIMKMRERSFDRVKEIVEMEKLADYTCNPEYMTCWNEFMSHQNNFMNVLNDESRPEKFSLPGYGEVDVGHLRGYPLVVQNAFDMKMRLTAYWKIVLKRMVDSVGLHLLFSVKNLVNNDLEFEVVNELMAPNSGGIERAWQLSYLFPSYNTDLKDVNVLD
;
A
#
# COMPACT_ATOMS: atom_id res chain seq x y z
N MET A 1 39.84 -40.71 19.99
CA MET A 1 39.20 -39.40 19.81
C MET A 1 37.84 -39.63 19.15
N PRO A 2 36.70 -39.14 19.66
CA PRO A 2 35.44 -39.30 18.95
C PRO A 2 35.31 -38.19 17.90
N GLN A 3 35.25 -38.59 16.63
CA GLN A 3 34.74 -37.77 15.53
C GLN A 3 33.21 -37.72 15.66
N ASN A 4 32.66 -36.66 16.26
CA ASN A 4 31.22 -36.43 16.23
C ASN A 4 30.84 -35.86 14.86
N SER A 5 30.60 -36.73 13.88
CA SER A 5 29.87 -36.36 12.67
C SER A 5 28.40 -36.13 13.04
N VAL A 6 28.01 -34.88 13.26
CA VAL A 6 26.62 -34.40 13.17
C VAL A 6 26.00 -34.99 11.91
N SER A 7 25.07 -35.93 12.10
CA SER A 7 24.25 -36.49 11.04
C SER A 7 23.44 -35.38 10.37
N ILE A 8 23.18 -35.52 9.06
CA ILE A 8 22.28 -34.65 8.27
C ILE A 8 20.95 -34.43 9.01
N ALA A 9 20.43 -35.46 9.68
CA ALA A 9 19.22 -35.36 10.49
C ALA A 9 19.38 -34.42 11.70
N GLY A 10 20.51 -34.49 12.41
CA GLY A 10 20.79 -33.60 13.55
C GLY A 10 20.99 -32.14 13.13
N ALA A 11 21.65 -31.93 12.00
CA ALA A 11 21.79 -30.62 11.37
C ALA A 11 20.43 -30.02 10.96
N MET A 12 19.55 -30.83 10.37
CA MET A 12 18.20 -30.40 9.99
C MET A 12 17.34 -30.05 11.22
N ILE A 13 17.44 -30.82 12.32
CA ILE A 13 16.74 -30.51 13.57
C ILE A 13 17.21 -29.17 14.15
N ALA A 14 18.53 -28.93 14.18
CA ALA A 14 19.08 -27.66 14.65
C ALA A 14 18.62 -26.48 13.79
N PHE A 15 18.61 -26.65 12.47
CA PHE A 15 18.08 -25.67 11.52
C PHE A 15 16.60 -25.35 11.80
N MET A 16 15.73 -26.36 11.84
CA MET A 16 14.30 -26.16 12.06
C MET A 16 14.02 -25.46 13.39
N ARG A 17 14.83 -25.72 14.42
CA ARG A 17 14.73 -25.01 15.70
C ARG A 17 15.09 -23.52 15.57
N ILE A 18 16.24 -23.21 14.96
CA ILE A 18 16.69 -21.82 14.74
C ILE A 18 15.66 -21.04 13.91
N PHE A 19 15.21 -21.67 12.83
CA PHE A 19 14.26 -21.08 11.92
C PHE A 19 12.88 -20.92 12.53
N GLY A 20 12.46 -21.86 13.38
CA GLY A 20 11.24 -21.75 14.18
C GLY A 20 11.28 -20.52 15.11
N CYS A 21 12.43 -20.26 15.76
CA CYS A 21 12.62 -19.05 16.57
C CYS A 21 12.53 -17.77 15.72
N ALA A 22 13.21 -17.73 14.57
CA ALA A 22 13.13 -16.59 13.66
C ALA A 22 11.69 -16.33 13.18
N THR A 23 10.97 -17.39 12.84
CA THR A 23 9.57 -17.31 12.39
C THR A 23 8.65 -16.84 13.51
N ASP A 24 8.85 -17.28 14.75
CA ASP A 24 8.06 -16.79 15.89
C ASP A 24 8.31 -15.31 16.16
N SER A 25 9.58 -14.86 16.16
CA SER A 25 9.90 -13.42 16.25
C SER A 25 9.24 -12.61 15.13
N LEU A 26 9.23 -13.11 13.89
CA LEU A 26 8.54 -12.43 12.79
C LEU A 26 7.02 -12.38 13.00
N LYS A 27 6.40 -13.45 13.52
CA LYS A 27 4.97 -13.46 13.87
C LYS A 27 4.65 -12.42 14.94
N LYS A 28 5.48 -12.32 15.98
CA LYS A 28 5.34 -11.30 17.03
C LYS A 28 5.33 -9.90 16.43
N ILE A 29 6.38 -9.52 15.71
CA ILE A 29 6.58 -8.13 15.29
C ILE A 29 5.75 -7.71 14.07
N LEU A 30 5.56 -8.59 13.06
CA LEU A 30 4.85 -8.26 11.81
C LEU A 30 3.35 -8.56 11.85
N VAL A 31 2.91 -9.48 12.71
CA VAL A 31 1.51 -9.96 12.71
C VAL A 31 0.78 -9.63 14.02
N ARG A 32 1.38 -9.92 15.17
CA ARG A 32 0.73 -9.76 16.49
C ARG A 32 0.91 -8.36 17.09
N GLY A 33 1.93 -7.61 16.65
CA GLY A 33 2.27 -6.31 17.21
C GLY A 33 2.98 -6.38 18.55
N GLU A 34 3.51 -7.56 18.89
CA GLU A 34 4.39 -7.78 20.03
C GLU A 34 5.81 -7.36 19.64
N PHE A 35 6.47 -6.56 20.48
CA PHE A 35 7.82 -6.02 20.23
C PHE A 35 8.76 -6.26 21.41
N ASP A 36 8.39 -7.19 22.30
CA ASP A 36 9.15 -7.63 23.46
C ASP A 36 10.55 -8.16 23.11
N ASP A 37 10.70 -8.79 21.93
CA ASP A 37 12.00 -9.23 21.41
C ASP A 37 12.92 -8.04 21.03
N TYR A 38 12.36 -6.84 20.81
CA TYR A 38 13.07 -5.65 20.31
C TYR A 38 12.55 -4.36 20.96
N PRO A 39 12.64 -4.20 22.31
CA PRO A 39 12.00 -3.09 23.01
C PRO A 39 12.55 -1.72 22.59
N ASP A 40 13.86 -1.62 22.40
CA ASP A 40 14.55 -0.36 22.11
C ASP A 40 14.74 -0.08 20.61
N ASP A 41 14.48 -1.05 19.73
CA ASP A 41 14.59 -0.87 18.28
C ASP A 41 13.23 -0.53 17.66
N ARG A 42 12.93 0.77 17.60
CA ARG A 42 11.69 1.28 16.98
C ARG A 42 11.48 0.79 15.55
N LYS A 43 12.55 0.45 14.80
CA LYS A 43 12.40 -0.09 13.43
C LYS A 43 11.77 -1.48 13.42
N MET A 44 11.85 -2.21 14.53
CA MET A 44 11.28 -3.55 14.69
C MET A 44 9.85 -3.54 15.25
N HIS A 45 9.30 -2.37 15.58
CA HIS A 45 7.90 -2.22 16.01
C HIS A 45 6.98 -2.21 14.78
N CYS A 46 6.93 -3.34 14.06
CA CYS A 46 6.57 -3.33 12.65
C CYS A 46 5.11 -2.98 12.37
N THR A 47 4.17 -3.45 13.19
CA THR A 47 2.76 -3.06 13.07
C THR A 47 2.58 -1.54 13.21
N ALA A 48 3.30 -0.90 14.13
CA ALA A 48 3.27 0.55 14.30
C ALA A 48 3.92 1.28 13.10
N ARG A 49 5.05 0.77 12.57
CA ARG A 49 5.69 1.34 11.37
C ARG A 49 4.76 1.24 10.16
N MET A 50 4.13 0.09 9.93
CA MET A 50 3.18 -0.10 8.83
C MET A 50 1.95 0.80 8.95
N ALA A 51 1.44 1.01 10.17
CA ALA A 51 0.34 1.95 10.42
C ALA A 51 0.72 3.40 10.09
N GLU A 52 1.93 3.83 10.48
CA GLU A 52 2.46 5.15 10.09
C GLU A 52 2.56 5.28 8.56
N MET A 53 3.13 4.28 7.88
CA MET A 53 3.25 4.29 6.42
C MET A 53 1.89 4.36 5.72
N LEU A 54 0.86 3.69 6.24
CA LEU A 54 -0.50 3.73 5.69
C LEU A 54 -1.14 5.11 5.90
N ASN A 55 -0.95 5.72 7.08
CA ASN A 55 -1.41 7.08 7.37
C ASN A 55 -0.74 8.11 6.45
N ASP A 56 0.56 7.96 6.19
CA ASP A 56 1.30 8.83 5.28
C ASP A 56 0.85 8.64 3.84
N TYR A 57 0.58 7.40 3.40
CA TYR A 57 -0.02 7.14 2.10
C TYR A 57 -1.41 7.77 1.95
N SER A 58 -2.26 7.68 2.98
CA SER A 58 -3.57 8.33 2.97
C SER A 58 -3.47 9.85 2.78
N LYS A 59 -2.51 10.50 3.46
CA LYS A 59 -2.23 11.93 3.26
C LYS A 59 -1.66 12.22 1.87
N GLU A 60 -0.73 11.40 1.40
CA GLU A 60 -0.07 11.55 0.09
C GLU A 60 -1.12 11.55 -1.03
N ILE A 61 -1.98 10.53 -1.08
CA ILE A 61 -2.99 10.39 -2.14
C ILE A 61 -4.01 11.53 -2.10
N GLN A 62 -4.39 11.99 -0.90
CA GLN A 62 -5.28 13.15 -0.73
C GLN A 62 -4.63 14.44 -1.24
N SER A 63 -3.37 14.69 -0.88
CA SER A 63 -2.65 15.90 -1.30
C SER A 63 -2.44 15.98 -2.82
N LYS A 64 -2.11 14.85 -3.47
CA LYS A 64 -2.00 14.76 -4.93
C LYS A 64 -3.34 15.06 -5.61
N SER A 65 -4.44 14.58 -5.03
CA SER A 65 -5.80 14.88 -5.49
C SER A 65 -6.12 16.37 -5.41
N ASP A 66 -5.81 17.03 -4.29
CA ASP A 66 -6.18 18.44 -4.07
C ASP A 66 -5.45 19.38 -5.04
N ASN A 67 -4.21 19.05 -5.41
CA ASN A 67 -3.40 19.80 -6.39
C ASN A 67 -3.95 19.76 -7.83
N LEU A 68 -4.88 18.85 -8.14
CA LEU A 68 -5.49 18.75 -9.48
C LEU A 68 -6.57 19.81 -9.71
N ASN A 69 -7.05 20.48 -8.67
CA ASN A 69 -8.10 21.49 -8.80
C ASN A 69 -7.50 22.89 -9.06
N SER A 70 -7.27 23.22 -10.33
CA SER A 70 -7.00 24.61 -10.71
C SER A 70 -8.25 25.47 -10.46
N LYS A 71 -8.10 26.51 -9.62
CA LYS A 71 -9.18 27.46 -9.30
C LYS A 71 -9.49 28.40 -10.46
N ASP A 72 -8.51 28.66 -11.32
CA ASP A 72 -8.60 29.65 -12.40
C ASP A 72 -9.41 29.16 -13.61
N MET A 73 -9.71 27.85 -13.67
CA MET A 73 -10.48 27.21 -14.75
C MET A 73 -11.63 26.36 -14.20
N PHE A 74 -12.31 26.86 -13.16
CA PHE A 74 -13.42 26.16 -12.53
C PHE A 74 -14.50 25.77 -13.57
N LEU A 75 -14.99 24.52 -13.50
CA LEU A 75 -15.96 23.87 -14.41
C LEU A 75 -15.57 23.73 -15.88
N MET A 76 -14.41 24.22 -16.33
CA MET A 76 -14.07 24.18 -17.75
C MET A 76 -13.82 22.77 -18.29
N GLU A 77 -13.29 21.86 -17.47
CA GLU A 77 -13.16 20.46 -17.88
C GLU A 77 -14.56 19.81 -18.02
N GLU A 78 -15.41 20.00 -17.01
CA GLU A 78 -16.77 19.45 -17.00
C GLU A 78 -17.59 19.98 -18.19
N ILE A 79 -17.49 21.28 -18.50
CA ILE A 79 -18.11 21.89 -19.67
C ILE A 79 -17.61 21.23 -20.95
N ARG A 80 -16.29 21.18 -21.20
CA ARG A 80 -15.72 20.61 -22.42
C ARG A 80 -16.19 19.16 -22.65
N VAL A 81 -16.13 18.33 -21.61
CA VAL A 81 -16.57 16.93 -21.71
C VAL A 81 -18.08 16.83 -21.95
N LEU A 82 -18.89 17.66 -21.30
CA LEU A 82 -20.33 17.69 -21.53
C LEU A 82 -20.67 18.13 -22.96
N GLU A 83 -19.90 19.06 -23.54
CA GLU A 83 -20.09 19.49 -24.92
C GLU A 83 -19.70 18.43 -25.94
N GLU A 84 -18.58 17.74 -25.73
CA GLU A 84 -18.11 16.65 -26.59
C GLU A 84 -18.98 15.39 -26.50
N SER A 85 -19.70 15.21 -25.39
CA SER A 85 -20.60 14.06 -25.17
C SER A 85 -22.07 14.34 -25.52
N LYS A 86 -22.37 15.49 -26.12
CA LYS A 86 -23.73 15.83 -26.60
C LYS A 86 -24.20 14.78 -27.60
N SER A 87 -25.28 14.09 -27.27
CA SER A 87 -26.02 13.22 -28.19
C SER A 87 -27.27 13.94 -28.71
N ILE A 88 -27.84 13.44 -29.81
CA ILE A 88 -29.19 13.86 -30.25
C ILE A 88 -30.18 13.32 -29.22
N GLY A 89 -30.62 14.18 -28.30
CA GLY A 89 -31.45 13.77 -27.16
C GLY A 89 -32.10 14.96 -26.44
N LEU A 90 -32.87 14.64 -25.40
CA LEU A 90 -33.49 15.65 -24.54
C LEU A 90 -32.42 16.43 -23.76
N PRO A 91 -32.63 17.75 -23.52
CA PRO A 91 -31.78 18.51 -22.62
C PRO A 91 -31.93 18.00 -21.16
N ASN A 92 -31.00 18.41 -20.29
CA ASN A 92 -31.00 18.15 -18.83
C ASN A 92 -30.73 16.70 -18.39
N PHE A 93 -30.09 15.88 -19.23
CA PHE A 93 -29.52 14.60 -18.82
C PHE A 93 -28.01 14.71 -18.67
N LEU A 94 -27.48 14.27 -17.54
CA LEU A 94 -26.04 14.13 -17.34
C LEU A 94 -25.56 12.81 -17.97
N PRO A 95 -24.71 12.83 -19.00
CA PRO A 95 -24.22 11.61 -19.62
C PRO A 95 -23.33 10.84 -18.64
N ARG A 96 -23.69 9.61 -18.28
CA ARG A 96 -22.86 8.73 -17.44
C ARG A 96 -21.44 8.57 -18.01
N ALA A 97 -21.31 8.52 -19.34
CA ALA A 97 -20.02 8.44 -20.01
C ALA A 97 -19.11 9.65 -19.73
N ALA A 98 -19.68 10.86 -19.64
CA ALA A 98 -18.93 12.07 -19.28
C ALA A 98 -18.40 11.99 -17.85
N PHE A 99 -19.22 11.52 -16.90
CA PHE A 99 -18.81 11.29 -15.52
C PHE A 99 -17.62 10.32 -15.44
N ILE A 100 -17.75 9.15 -16.09
CA ILE A 100 -16.72 8.11 -16.08
C ILE A 100 -15.42 8.63 -16.73
N LEU A 101 -15.51 9.39 -17.83
CA LEU A 101 -14.32 9.93 -18.50
C LEU A 101 -13.51 10.85 -17.58
N ILE A 102 -14.17 11.77 -16.87
CA ILE A 102 -13.49 12.69 -15.95
C ILE A 102 -12.92 11.91 -14.76
N LEU A 103 -13.67 10.96 -14.20
CA LEU A 103 -13.20 10.10 -13.13
C LEU A 103 -11.93 9.33 -13.53
N GLN A 104 -11.91 8.76 -14.74
CA GLN A 104 -10.75 8.03 -15.27
C GLN A 104 -9.52 8.92 -15.44
N ARG A 105 -9.69 10.18 -15.87
CA ARG A 105 -8.60 11.16 -15.94
C ARG A 105 -8.01 11.42 -14.55
N LYS A 106 -8.85 11.68 -13.54
CA LYS A 106 -8.39 11.89 -12.16
C LYS A 106 -7.70 10.66 -11.56
N LEU A 107 -8.22 9.46 -11.84
CA LEU A 107 -7.60 8.21 -11.42
C LEU A 107 -6.21 8.01 -12.05
N LYS A 108 -6.05 8.37 -13.32
CA LYS A 108 -4.76 8.27 -14.00
C LYS A 108 -3.67 9.06 -13.29
N ASP A 109 -4.00 10.26 -12.79
CA ASP A 109 -3.05 11.15 -12.12
C ASP A 109 -2.57 10.61 -10.76
N VAL A 110 -3.40 9.82 -10.07
CA VAL A 110 -3.05 9.20 -8.78
C VAL A 110 -2.58 7.75 -8.89
N SER A 111 -2.71 7.11 -10.06
CA SER A 111 -2.55 5.66 -10.27
C SER A 111 -1.22 5.06 -9.81
N ASN A 112 -0.12 5.82 -9.85
CA ASN A 112 1.20 5.34 -9.41
C ASN A 112 1.38 5.38 -7.88
N THR A 113 0.66 6.26 -7.19
CA THR A 113 0.76 6.45 -5.73
C THR A 113 0.57 5.15 -4.92
N PRO A 114 -0.48 4.33 -5.16
CA PRO A 114 -0.61 3.05 -4.44
C PRO A 114 0.51 2.06 -4.77
N ILE A 115 1.06 2.09 -5.98
CA ILE A 115 2.16 1.21 -6.40
C ILE A 115 3.45 1.58 -5.65
N ASP A 116 3.78 2.87 -5.62
CA ASP A 116 4.94 3.40 -4.89
C ASP A 116 4.84 3.07 -3.39
N PHE A 117 3.64 3.19 -2.81
CA PHE A 117 3.39 2.84 -1.42
C PHE A 117 3.65 1.35 -1.14
N VAL A 118 3.10 0.45 -1.96
CA VAL A 118 3.32 -1.00 -1.82
C VAL A 118 4.82 -1.34 -1.91
N GLN A 119 5.55 -0.69 -2.80
CA GLN A 119 6.99 -0.88 -2.90
C GLN A 119 7.72 -0.49 -1.61
N ARG A 120 7.38 0.66 -1.01
CA ARG A 120 7.98 1.08 0.27
C ARG A 120 7.70 0.07 1.38
N VAL A 121 6.47 -0.45 1.47
CA VAL A 121 6.12 -1.46 2.49
C VAL A 121 6.91 -2.74 2.29
N TRP A 122 7.02 -3.25 1.07
CA TRP A 122 7.80 -4.47 0.82
C TRP A 122 9.30 -4.31 1.01
N ASN A 123 9.86 -3.13 0.76
CA ASN A 123 11.27 -2.84 1.09
C ASN A 123 11.47 -2.88 2.61
N TYR A 124 10.55 -2.28 3.37
CA TYR A 124 10.59 -2.32 4.83
C TYR A 124 10.47 -3.74 5.39
N VAL A 125 9.49 -4.52 4.91
CA VAL A 125 9.31 -5.93 5.31
C VAL A 125 10.55 -6.76 5.00
N GLU A 126 11.19 -6.50 3.85
CA GLU A 126 12.43 -7.17 3.48
C GLU A 126 13.57 -6.92 4.46
N GLU A 127 13.81 -5.67 4.83
CA GLU A 127 14.83 -5.31 5.81
C GLU A 127 14.59 -5.99 7.16
N VAL A 128 13.34 -6.03 7.62
CA VAL A 128 12.94 -6.69 8.87
C VAL A 128 13.20 -8.20 8.79
N VAL A 129 12.71 -8.87 7.75
CA VAL A 129 12.85 -10.32 7.59
C VAL A 129 14.33 -10.71 7.55
N VAL A 130 15.14 -9.99 6.76
CA VAL A 130 16.58 -10.24 6.68
C VAL A 130 17.26 -10.05 8.03
N ARG A 131 16.92 -8.99 8.77
CA ARG A 131 17.51 -8.73 10.10
C ARG A 131 17.20 -9.86 11.09
N VAL A 132 15.95 -10.31 11.16
CA VAL A 132 15.55 -11.40 12.06
C VAL A 132 16.25 -12.70 11.69
N ILE A 133 16.34 -13.03 10.40
CA ILE A 133 17.06 -14.23 9.94
C ILE A 133 18.53 -14.16 10.35
N ILE A 134 19.19 -13.01 10.15
CA ILE A 134 20.60 -12.81 10.52
C ILE A 134 20.81 -12.99 12.03
N PHE A 135 19.96 -12.36 12.84
CA PHE A 135 20.05 -12.42 14.30
C PHE A 135 19.96 -13.86 14.83
N HIS A 136 18.99 -14.64 14.36
CA HIS A 136 18.81 -16.02 14.82
C HIS A 136 19.83 -17.00 14.23
N SER A 137 20.51 -16.67 13.12
CA SER A 137 21.47 -17.54 12.43
C SER A 137 22.94 -17.12 12.57
N GLU A 138 23.29 -16.21 13.48
CA GLU A 138 24.64 -15.65 13.65
C GLU A 138 25.72 -16.72 13.81
N GLY A 139 25.43 -17.82 14.51
CA GLY A 139 26.35 -18.96 14.69
C GLY A 139 26.52 -19.87 13.45
N TYR A 140 25.80 -19.61 12.35
CA TYR A 140 25.71 -20.51 11.20
C TYR A 140 25.72 -19.75 9.85
N PRO A 141 26.89 -19.26 9.38
CA PRO A 141 26.98 -18.39 8.20
C PRO A 141 26.43 -18.99 6.89
N GLN A 142 26.54 -20.32 6.73
CA GLN A 142 26.04 -21.01 5.54
C GLN A 142 24.52 -21.07 5.52
N LEU A 143 23.92 -21.24 6.71
CA LEU A 143 22.48 -21.19 6.89
C LEU A 143 21.95 -19.77 6.63
N GLN A 144 22.63 -18.76 7.18
CA GLN A 144 22.30 -17.36 6.97
C GLN A 144 22.22 -16.99 5.49
N ASN A 145 23.19 -17.42 4.69
CA ASN A 145 23.20 -17.14 3.25
C ASN A 145 22.03 -17.80 2.50
N ALA A 146 21.72 -19.06 2.82
CA ALA A 146 20.61 -19.78 2.18
C ALA A 146 19.25 -19.19 2.59
N SER A 147 19.02 -18.98 3.89
CA SER A 147 17.77 -18.40 4.40
C SER A 147 17.55 -16.97 3.89
N ARG A 148 18.61 -16.16 3.78
CA ARG A 148 18.52 -14.81 3.21
C ARG A 148 18.11 -14.84 1.73
N ARG A 149 18.69 -15.74 0.92
CA ARG A 149 18.31 -15.88 -0.50
C ARG A 149 16.86 -16.33 -0.64
N ALA A 150 16.43 -17.33 0.11
CA ALA A 150 15.05 -17.80 0.11
C ALA A 150 14.06 -16.69 0.49
N ALA A 151 14.35 -15.95 1.57
CA ALA A 151 13.53 -14.82 1.99
C ALA A 151 13.45 -13.74 0.91
N HIS A 152 14.58 -13.36 0.30
CA HIS A 152 14.61 -12.39 -0.79
C HIS A 152 13.75 -12.84 -1.98
N ASN A 153 13.92 -14.08 -2.44
CA ASN A 153 13.14 -14.64 -3.55
C ASN A 153 11.64 -14.66 -3.24
N LEU A 154 11.26 -15.06 -2.01
CA LEU A 154 9.88 -15.04 -1.57
C LEU A 154 9.29 -13.62 -1.54
N ILE A 155 10.02 -12.67 -0.98
CA ILE A 155 9.59 -11.28 -0.90
C ILE A 155 9.41 -10.69 -2.30
N MET A 156 10.31 -10.98 -3.24
CA MET A 156 10.14 -10.57 -4.63
C MET A 156 8.84 -11.12 -5.24
N LYS A 157 8.55 -12.42 -5.08
CA LYS A 157 7.29 -13.03 -5.52
C LYS A 157 6.06 -12.37 -4.87
N MET A 158 6.13 -12.06 -3.57
CA MET A 158 5.02 -11.45 -2.83
C MET A 158 4.80 -9.99 -3.21
N ARG A 159 5.89 -9.27 -3.51
CA ARG A 159 5.88 -7.90 -4.03
C ARG A 159 5.25 -7.84 -5.41
N GLU A 160 5.64 -8.72 -6.33
CA GLU A 160 5.05 -8.81 -7.67
C GLU A 160 3.54 -9.10 -7.60
N ARG A 161 3.12 -10.11 -6.84
CA ARG A 161 1.69 -10.41 -6.60
C ARG A 161 0.94 -9.19 -6.06
N SER A 162 1.58 -8.41 -5.19
CA SER A 162 0.97 -7.20 -4.64
C SER A 162 0.84 -6.08 -5.67
N PHE A 163 1.82 -5.91 -6.55
CA PHE A 163 1.71 -4.95 -7.64
C PHE A 163 0.57 -5.29 -8.60
N ASP A 164 0.42 -6.56 -8.96
CA ASP A 164 -0.67 -6.99 -9.84
C ASP A 164 -2.04 -6.76 -9.18
N ARG A 165 -2.16 -7.09 -7.89
CA ARG A 165 -3.40 -6.84 -7.15
C ARG A 165 -3.72 -5.35 -7.04
N VAL A 166 -2.73 -4.49 -6.82
CA VAL A 166 -2.95 -3.04 -6.75
C VAL A 166 -3.32 -2.45 -8.11
N LYS A 167 -2.70 -2.93 -9.21
CA LYS A 167 -3.11 -2.54 -10.56
C LYS A 167 -4.58 -2.92 -10.81
N GLU A 168 -4.97 -4.13 -10.43
CA GLU A 168 -6.37 -4.58 -10.54
C GLU A 168 -7.33 -3.67 -9.74
N ILE A 169 -6.97 -3.28 -8.52
CA ILE A 169 -7.76 -2.31 -7.72
C ILE A 169 -7.94 -0.99 -8.48
N VAL A 170 -6.86 -0.44 -9.05
CA VAL A 170 -6.93 0.80 -9.83
C VAL A 170 -7.79 0.65 -11.08
N GLU A 171 -7.68 -0.48 -11.80
CA GLU A 171 -8.51 -0.74 -12.98
C GLU A 171 -9.99 -0.92 -12.63
N MET A 172 -10.32 -1.57 -11.51
CA MET A 172 -11.71 -1.71 -11.05
C MET A 172 -12.34 -0.34 -10.75
N GLU A 173 -11.61 0.59 -10.13
CA GLU A 173 -12.10 1.95 -9.86
C GLU A 173 -12.35 2.76 -11.14
N LYS A 174 -11.68 2.46 -12.26
CA LYS A 174 -11.91 3.13 -13.55
C LYS A 174 -13.25 2.75 -14.19
N LEU A 175 -13.86 1.64 -13.78
CA LEU A 175 -15.08 1.10 -14.38
C LEU A 175 -16.34 1.45 -13.57
N ALA A 176 -16.19 1.75 -12.28
CA ALA A 176 -17.29 1.88 -11.35
C ALA A 176 -17.64 3.35 -11.06
N ASP A 177 -18.95 3.63 -11.04
CA ASP A 177 -19.57 4.83 -10.47
C ASP A 177 -20.55 4.46 -9.34
N TYR A 178 -20.42 3.23 -8.81
CA TYR A 178 -21.26 2.69 -7.75
C TYR A 178 -20.69 3.02 -6.37
N THR A 179 -21.59 3.34 -5.44
CA THR A 179 -21.29 3.42 -4.01
C THR A 179 -22.53 3.08 -3.19
N CYS A 180 -22.34 2.32 -2.12
CA CYS A 180 -23.35 2.11 -1.07
C CYS A 180 -23.14 3.05 0.13
N ASN A 181 -22.15 3.95 0.09
CA ASN A 181 -21.87 4.87 1.19
C ASN A 181 -22.92 6.01 1.22
N PRO A 182 -23.72 6.12 2.30
CA PRO A 182 -24.75 7.16 2.43
C PRO A 182 -24.18 8.59 2.49
N GLU A 183 -22.90 8.75 2.83
CA GLU A 183 -22.21 10.05 2.81
C GLU A 183 -22.21 10.68 1.40
N TYR A 184 -22.30 9.87 0.34
CA TYR A 184 -22.37 10.38 -1.03
C TYR A 184 -23.56 11.33 -1.23
N MET A 185 -24.77 10.86 -0.88
CA MET A 185 -25.99 11.67 -1.04
C MET A 185 -25.98 12.88 -0.12
N THR A 186 -25.47 12.72 1.10
CA THR A 186 -25.36 13.82 2.07
C THR A 186 -24.46 14.93 1.53
N CYS A 187 -23.25 14.58 1.09
CA CYS A 187 -22.28 15.54 0.56
C CYS A 187 -22.78 16.19 -0.75
N TRP A 188 -23.40 15.40 -1.64
CA TRP A 188 -23.98 15.95 -2.87
C TRP A 188 -25.14 16.92 -2.57
N ASN A 189 -26.05 16.60 -1.66
CA ASN A 189 -27.15 17.50 -1.27
C ASN A 189 -26.64 18.83 -0.69
N GLU A 190 -25.61 18.78 0.16
CA GLU A 190 -24.96 19.98 0.71
C GLU A 190 -24.42 20.88 -0.40
N PHE A 191 -23.73 20.31 -1.38
CA PHE A 191 -23.25 21.06 -2.53
C PHE A 191 -24.39 21.63 -3.38
N MET A 192 -25.41 20.84 -3.67
CA MET A 192 -26.53 21.24 -4.51
C MET A 192 -27.43 22.32 -3.88
N SER A 193 -27.42 22.46 -2.55
CA SER A 193 -28.11 23.57 -1.86
C SER A 193 -27.60 24.95 -2.31
N HIS A 194 -26.38 25.03 -2.87
CA HIS A 194 -25.78 26.27 -3.37
C HIS A 194 -26.08 26.54 -4.86
N GLN A 195 -26.67 25.59 -5.60
CA GLN A 195 -26.84 25.70 -7.05
C GLN A 195 -27.68 26.92 -7.45
N ASN A 196 -28.78 27.20 -6.76
CA ASN A 196 -29.63 28.35 -7.08
C ASN A 196 -28.88 29.68 -6.94
N ASN A 197 -28.10 29.83 -5.86
CA ASN A 197 -27.30 31.04 -5.66
C ASN A 197 -26.21 31.16 -6.73
N PHE A 198 -25.55 30.05 -7.06
CA PHE A 198 -24.56 30.00 -8.13
C PHE A 198 -25.14 30.43 -9.48
N MET A 199 -26.31 29.92 -9.87
CA MET A 199 -26.99 30.31 -11.12
C MET A 199 -27.43 31.77 -11.11
N ASN A 200 -27.89 32.30 -9.97
CA ASN A 200 -28.25 33.71 -9.85
C ASN A 200 -27.05 34.65 -10.04
N VAL A 201 -25.85 34.24 -9.63
CA VAL A 201 -24.61 35.01 -9.87
C VAL A 201 -24.23 35.03 -11.34
N LEU A 202 -24.45 33.93 -12.06
CA LEU A 202 -24.13 33.84 -13.49
C LEU A 202 -25.10 34.62 -14.38
N ASN A 203 -26.37 34.68 -14.01
CA ASN A 203 -27.41 35.36 -14.79
C ASN A 203 -27.38 36.89 -14.66
N ASP A 204 -26.65 37.42 -13.68
CA ASP A 204 -26.53 38.86 -13.43
C ASP A 204 -25.11 39.34 -13.77
N GLU A 205 -24.97 40.07 -14.88
CA GLU A 205 -23.68 40.60 -15.33
C GLU A 205 -23.11 41.65 -14.36
N SER A 206 -23.94 42.26 -13.50
CA SER A 206 -23.48 43.22 -12.49
C SER A 206 -22.85 42.57 -11.25
N ARG A 207 -22.99 41.24 -11.11
CA ARG A 207 -22.45 40.49 -9.98
C ARG A 207 -20.96 40.18 -10.11
N PRO A 208 -20.26 39.99 -8.97
CA PRO A 208 -18.83 39.71 -8.98
C PRO A 208 -18.49 38.42 -9.74
N GLU A 209 -17.33 38.42 -10.39
CA GLU A 209 -16.78 37.28 -11.12
C GLU A 209 -16.29 36.17 -10.18
N LYS A 210 -16.30 36.41 -8.87
CA LYS A 210 -15.90 35.43 -7.86
C LYS A 210 -17.10 34.91 -7.09
N PHE A 211 -17.12 33.60 -6.84
CA PHE A 211 -18.14 32.93 -6.05
C PHE A 211 -17.50 32.14 -4.91
N SER A 212 -17.97 32.35 -3.68
CA SER A 212 -17.53 31.57 -2.53
C SER A 212 -18.32 30.26 -2.44
N LEU A 213 -17.65 29.14 -2.64
CA LEU A 213 -18.24 27.81 -2.58
C LEU A 213 -17.58 26.98 -1.45
N PRO A 214 -18.36 26.44 -0.49
CA PRO A 214 -17.83 25.57 0.55
C PRO A 214 -17.03 24.40 -0.04
N GLY A 215 -15.86 24.13 0.53
CA GLY A 215 -14.93 23.10 0.04
C GLY A 215 -14.02 23.52 -1.13
N TYR A 216 -14.30 24.65 -1.78
CA TYR A 216 -13.48 25.19 -2.88
C TYR A 216 -12.89 26.58 -2.58
N GLY A 217 -13.52 27.32 -1.66
CA GLY A 217 -13.19 28.72 -1.37
C GLY A 217 -13.75 29.65 -2.44
N GLU A 218 -13.07 30.77 -2.70
CA GLU A 218 -13.40 31.63 -3.83
C GLU A 218 -12.95 30.98 -5.15
N VAL A 219 -13.88 30.87 -6.10
CA VAL A 219 -13.64 30.41 -7.47
C VAL A 219 -14.03 31.50 -8.47
N ASP A 220 -13.29 31.61 -9.56
CA ASP A 220 -13.69 32.46 -10.70
C ASP A 220 -14.84 31.79 -11.46
N VAL A 221 -15.86 32.57 -11.77
CA VAL A 221 -17.06 32.17 -12.49
C VAL A 221 -17.39 33.11 -13.66
N GLY A 222 -16.60 34.17 -13.88
CA GLY A 222 -16.87 35.16 -14.94
C GLY A 222 -16.87 34.52 -16.33
N HIS A 223 -15.90 33.64 -16.60
CA HIS A 223 -15.79 32.89 -17.86
C HIS A 223 -16.97 31.95 -18.12
N LEU A 224 -17.70 31.55 -17.09
CA LEU A 224 -18.82 30.61 -17.21
C LEU A 224 -20.07 31.23 -17.82
N ARG A 225 -20.17 32.57 -17.83
CA ARG A 225 -21.28 33.30 -18.48
C ARG A 225 -21.37 33.01 -19.98
N GLY A 226 -20.27 32.62 -20.62
CA GLY A 226 -20.24 32.18 -22.01
C GLY A 226 -20.90 30.83 -22.28
N TYR A 227 -21.32 30.10 -21.24
CA TYR A 227 -21.82 28.72 -21.32
C TYR A 227 -23.19 28.52 -20.64
N PRO A 228 -24.20 29.40 -20.88
CA PRO A 228 -25.43 29.43 -20.10
C PRO A 228 -26.28 28.15 -20.21
N LEU A 229 -26.13 27.42 -21.34
CA LEU A 229 -26.89 26.19 -21.60
C LEU A 229 -26.33 24.94 -20.90
N VAL A 230 -25.07 24.95 -20.47
CA VAL A 230 -24.37 23.74 -19.97
C VAL A 230 -23.81 23.93 -18.55
N VAL A 231 -23.62 25.16 -18.09
CA VAL A 231 -22.98 25.45 -16.80
C VAL A 231 -23.69 24.81 -15.60
N GLN A 232 -25.03 24.76 -15.61
CA GLN A 232 -25.80 24.12 -14.53
C GLN A 232 -25.49 22.61 -14.44
N ASN A 233 -25.39 21.94 -15.59
CA ASN A 233 -25.05 20.52 -15.69
C ASN A 233 -23.59 20.29 -15.30
N ALA A 234 -22.68 21.18 -15.71
CA ALA A 234 -21.28 21.13 -15.31
C ALA A 234 -21.11 21.26 -13.79
N PHE A 235 -21.89 22.13 -13.16
CA PHE A 235 -21.92 22.28 -11.71
C PHE A 235 -22.38 20.97 -11.03
N ASP A 236 -23.53 20.40 -11.43
CA ASP A 236 -24.00 19.13 -10.86
C ASP A 236 -22.96 18.00 -11.06
N MET A 237 -22.39 17.89 -12.27
CA MET A 237 -21.33 16.93 -12.58
C MET A 237 -20.12 17.09 -11.63
N LYS A 238 -19.64 18.32 -11.42
CA LYS A 238 -18.54 18.62 -10.51
C LYS A 238 -18.84 18.19 -9.08
N MET A 239 -20.04 18.49 -8.59
CA MET A 239 -20.43 18.17 -7.22
C MET A 239 -20.55 16.66 -7.00
N ARG A 240 -21.12 15.92 -7.96
CA ARG A 240 -21.15 14.44 -7.94
C ARG A 240 -19.75 13.86 -7.95
N LEU A 241 -18.89 14.32 -8.85
CA LEU A 241 -17.51 13.86 -8.94
C LEU A 241 -16.76 14.11 -7.64
N THR A 242 -16.92 15.28 -7.02
CA THR A 242 -16.24 15.60 -5.77
C THR A 242 -16.75 14.78 -4.58
N ALA A 243 -18.06 14.53 -4.49
CA ALA A 243 -18.61 13.63 -3.47
C ALA A 243 -18.12 12.19 -3.67
N TYR A 244 -18.15 11.68 -4.91
CA TYR A 244 -17.73 10.32 -5.24
C TYR A 244 -16.22 10.12 -5.06
N TRP A 245 -15.41 11.11 -5.47
CA TRP A 245 -13.96 11.04 -5.44
C TRP A 245 -13.40 10.82 -4.03
N LYS A 246 -14.00 11.46 -3.01
CA LYS A 246 -13.65 11.21 -1.61
C LYS A 246 -13.80 9.74 -1.22
N ILE A 247 -14.82 9.05 -1.76
CA ILE A 247 -15.08 7.64 -1.49
C ILE A 247 -14.06 6.76 -2.20
N VAL A 248 -13.74 7.08 -3.46
CA VAL A 248 -12.72 6.37 -4.26
C VAL A 248 -11.36 6.39 -3.54
N LEU A 249 -10.93 7.58 -3.07
CA LEU A 249 -9.67 7.72 -2.35
C LEU A 249 -9.64 6.88 -1.06
N LYS A 250 -10.69 6.94 -0.23
CA LYS A 250 -10.81 6.10 0.98
C LYS A 250 -10.77 4.62 0.65
N ARG A 251 -11.54 4.18 -0.36
CA ARG A 251 -11.61 2.77 -0.77
C ARG A 251 -10.26 2.26 -1.27
N MET A 252 -9.51 3.09 -1.98
CA MET A 252 -8.16 2.75 -2.45
C MET A 252 -7.19 2.56 -1.26
N VAL A 253 -7.27 3.42 -0.24
CA VAL A 253 -6.47 3.27 0.99
C VAL A 253 -6.83 1.98 1.72
N ASP A 254 -8.12 1.76 1.99
CA ASP A 254 -8.59 0.58 2.72
C ASP A 254 -8.24 -0.73 1.98
N SER A 255 -8.46 -0.77 0.67
CA SER A 255 -8.21 -1.98 -0.13
C SER A 255 -6.74 -2.37 -0.17
N VAL A 256 -5.84 -1.39 -0.32
CA VAL A 256 -4.39 -1.65 -0.31
C VAL A 256 -3.92 -2.02 1.09
N GLY A 257 -4.43 -1.35 2.13
CA GLY A 257 -4.12 -1.68 3.53
C GLY A 257 -4.51 -3.11 3.90
N LEU A 258 -5.72 -3.53 3.55
CA LEU A 258 -6.21 -4.90 3.78
C LEU A 258 -5.39 -5.94 3.00
N HIS A 259 -5.06 -5.65 1.73
CA HIS A 259 -4.23 -6.52 0.90
C HIS A 259 -2.85 -6.73 1.53
N LEU A 260 -2.19 -5.66 1.97
CA LEU A 260 -0.87 -5.74 2.60
C LEU A 260 -0.91 -6.50 3.91
N LEU A 261 -1.90 -6.23 4.77
CA LEU A 261 -2.06 -6.94 6.04
C LEU A 261 -2.21 -8.46 5.82
N PHE A 262 -3.07 -8.84 4.86
CA PHE A 262 -3.27 -10.24 4.50
C PHE A 262 -1.99 -10.87 3.89
N SER A 263 -1.31 -10.15 3.01
CA SER A 263 -0.12 -10.65 2.32
C SER A 263 1.05 -10.85 3.27
N VAL A 264 1.30 -9.92 4.18
CA VAL A 264 2.36 -10.04 5.20
C VAL A 264 2.06 -11.17 6.18
N LYS A 265 0.78 -11.35 6.56
CA LYS A 265 0.37 -12.48 7.38
C LYS A 265 0.63 -13.83 6.68
N ASN A 266 0.32 -13.94 5.39
CA ASN A 266 0.57 -15.17 4.63
C ASN A 266 2.06 -15.43 4.40
N LEU A 267 2.85 -14.38 4.14
CA LEU A 267 4.30 -14.46 4.06
C LEU A 267 4.86 -15.20 5.29
N VAL A 268 4.53 -14.71 6.49
CA VAL A 268 5.13 -15.22 7.73
C VAL A 268 4.52 -16.57 8.17
N ASN A 269 3.22 -16.77 7.98
CA ASN A 269 2.55 -17.96 8.52
C ASN A 269 2.61 -19.18 7.60
N ASN A 270 2.65 -18.99 6.28
CA ASN A 270 2.45 -20.07 5.31
C ASN A 270 3.64 -20.21 4.36
N ASP A 271 4.16 -19.10 3.83
CA ASP A 271 5.06 -19.15 2.68
C ASP A 271 6.54 -19.23 3.08
N LEU A 272 6.94 -18.58 4.18
CA LEU A 272 8.35 -18.41 4.56
C LEU A 272 9.06 -19.73 4.89
N GLU A 273 8.43 -20.60 5.69
CA GLU A 273 9.00 -21.90 6.05
C GLU A 273 9.13 -22.80 4.82
N PHE A 274 8.08 -22.87 4.00
CA PHE A 274 8.06 -23.67 2.80
C PHE A 274 9.16 -23.27 1.82
N GLU A 275 9.32 -21.96 1.54
CA GLU A 275 10.32 -21.49 0.60
C GLU A 275 11.75 -21.74 1.10
N VAL A 276 12.00 -21.54 2.39
CA VAL A 276 13.34 -21.74 2.97
C VAL A 276 13.73 -23.22 2.99
N VAL A 277 12.80 -24.12 3.33
CA VAL A 277 13.04 -25.56 3.26
C VAL A 277 13.32 -26.00 1.82
N ASN A 278 12.58 -25.49 0.84
CA ASN A 278 12.80 -25.84 -0.57
C ASN A 278 14.16 -25.33 -1.09
N GLU A 279 14.57 -24.11 -0.75
CA GLU A 279 15.89 -23.56 -1.14
C GLU A 279 17.05 -24.39 -0.55
N LEU A 280 16.91 -24.86 0.69
CA LEU A 280 17.91 -25.70 1.36
C LEU A 280 18.00 -27.12 0.78
N MET A 281 16.89 -27.64 0.26
CA MET A 281 16.81 -28.97 -0.36
C MET A 281 17.12 -28.94 -1.87
N ALA A 282 17.31 -27.75 -2.46
CA ALA A 282 17.56 -27.61 -3.89
C ALA A 282 18.94 -28.19 -4.29
N PRO A 283 19.03 -28.99 -5.37
CA PRO A 283 20.29 -29.61 -5.82
C PRO A 283 21.41 -28.61 -6.15
N ASN A 284 21.03 -27.39 -6.56
CA ASN A 284 21.94 -26.38 -7.10
C ASN A 284 22.48 -25.39 -6.04
N SER A 285 21.93 -25.37 -4.81
CA SER A 285 22.30 -24.41 -3.75
C SER A 285 23.37 -24.92 -2.78
N GLY A 286 23.92 -26.12 -3.06
CA GLY A 286 24.91 -26.78 -2.21
C GLY A 286 24.33 -27.82 -1.25
N GLY A 287 23.02 -27.91 -1.06
CA GLY A 287 22.39 -28.91 -0.19
C GLY A 287 22.82 -28.84 1.29
N ILE A 288 22.03 -29.48 2.16
CA ILE A 288 22.35 -29.64 3.59
C ILE A 288 23.73 -30.30 3.77
N GLU A 289 24.10 -31.22 2.89
CA GLU A 289 25.39 -31.93 2.98
C GLU A 289 26.60 -31.00 2.89
N ARG A 290 26.61 -30.03 1.97
CA ARG A 290 27.75 -29.12 1.79
C ARG A 290 27.70 -27.96 2.78
N ALA A 291 26.49 -27.53 3.18
CA ALA A 291 26.27 -26.51 4.22
C ALA A 291 26.84 -26.92 5.60
N TRP A 292 26.83 -28.23 5.90
CA TRP A 292 27.28 -28.77 7.19
C TRP A 292 28.63 -29.50 7.11
N GLN A 293 29.13 -29.86 5.92
CA GLN A 293 30.53 -30.31 5.77
C GLN A 293 31.54 -29.19 6.04
N LEU A 294 31.20 -27.93 5.73
CA LEU A 294 32.09 -26.78 5.90
C LEU A 294 32.11 -26.21 7.33
N SER A 295 31.13 -26.53 8.20
CA SER A 295 31.19 -26.15 9.63
C SER A 295 32.24 -26.95 10.43
N TYR A 296 32.72 -28.08 9.89
CA TYR A 296 33.86 -28.83 10.44
C TYR A 296 35.21 -28.22 10.12
N LEU A 297 35.29 -27.30 9.16
CA LEU A 297 36.56 -26.72 8.70
C LEU A 297 36.98 -25.46 9.46
N PHE A 298 36.17 -24.99 10.42
CA PHE A 298 36.52 -23.86 11.29
C PHE A 298 36.25 -24.17 12.78
N PRO A 299 37.17 -24.85 13.48
CA PRO A 299 37.14 -24.95 14.94
C PRO A 299 37.91 -23.78 15.57
N SER A 300 37.20 -22.83 16.20
CA SER A 300 37.64 -21.87 17.26
C SER A 300 36.72 -20.65 17.18
N TYR A 301 35.94 -20.28 18.19
CA TYR A 301 36.35 -19.82 19.52
C TYR A 301 35.16 -19.99 20.48
N ASN A 302 35.27 -20.87 21.49
CA ASN A 302 34.77 -20.68 22.86
C ASN A 302 34.84 -22.01 23.63
N THR A 303 36.04 -22.34 24.07
CA THR A 303 36.25 -23.25 25.20
C THR A 303 37.43 -22.70 25.97
N ASP A 304 37.21 -21.61 26.68
CA ASP A 304 38.02 -21.18 27.81
C ASP A 304 37.10 -20.41 28.74
N LEU A 305 36.36 -21.14 29.58
CA LEU A 305 35.73 -20.67 30.82
C LEU A 305 34.99 -21.86 31.45
N LYS A 306 35.76 -22.74 32.09
CA LYS A 306 35.37 -23.58 33.24
C LYS A 306 36.58 -24.42 33.61
N ASP A 307 37.35 -23.90 34.56
CA ASP A 307 37.88 -24.64 35.71
C ASP A 307 38.89 -23.74 36.45
N VAL A 308 38.35 -22.86 37.29
CA VAL A 308 39.10 -22.21 38.37
C VAL A 308 38.33 -22.46 39.67
N ASN A 309 38.91 -23.36 40.47
CA ASN A 309 38.90 -23.46 41.93
C ASN A 309 37.56 -23.49 42.69
N VAL A 310 37.27 -24.64 43.30
CA VAL A 310 36.64 -24.72 44.61
C VAL A 310 37.61 -25.45 45.55
N LEU A 311 38.25 -24.69 46.43
CA LEU A 311 38.82 -25.16 47.69
C LEU A 311 37.88 -24.66 48.78
N ASP A 312 37.24 -25.61 49.48
CA ASP A 312 37.14 -25.71 50.94
C ASP A 312 36.45 -27.03 51.30
#